data_AF-A0A7S2ELT2-F1
#
_entry.id   AF-A0A7S2ELT2-F1
#
_cell.length_a   1.000
_cell.length_b   1.000
_cell.length_c   1.000
_cell.angle_alpha   90.00
_cell.angle_beta   90.00
_cell.angle_gamma   90.00
#
_symmetry.space_group_name_H-M   'P 1'
#
loop_
_entity.id
_entity.type
_entity.pdbx_description
1 polymer ?
#
loop_
_entity_poly.entity_id
_entity_poly.type
_entity_poly.pdbx_seq_one_letter_code
_entity_poly.pdbx_strand_id
1 'polypeptide(L)'
;VSPSDLRELLLPHPGRDTNQINPGQLAYIGDALYDLMVRARYVWPNMRGPDLHNKVVSVCRAETQSTLHGLLVGNDSTFSLDAKDKSILTRGRNAGCGNNGRGRGRSGRGGAEKDVGAMQDSTALEALLGYL
;
A
#
# COMPACT_ATOMS: atom_id res chain seq x y z
N VAL A 1 -21.64 4.85 -13.50
CA VAL A 1 -22.83 3.98 -13.60
C VAL A 1 -22.98 3.31 -12.25
N SER A 2 -24.15 3.42 -11.60
CA SER A 2 -24.39 2.69 -10.36
C SER A 2 -24.50 1.19 -10.67
N PRO A 3 -23.90 0.30 -9.88
CA PRO A 3 -24.00 -1.13 -10.11
C PRO A 3 -25.46 -1.58 -10.06
N SER A 4 -25.84 -2.47 -10.97
CA SER A 4 -27.19 -3.02 -11.09
C SER A 4 -27.48 -4.10 -10.05
N ASP A 5 -26.44 -4.76 -9.52
CA ASP A 5 -26.54 -5.69 -8.40
C ASP A 5 -25.27 -5.73 -7.53
N LEU A 6 -25.31 -6.51 -6.44
CA LEU A 6 -24.20 -6.67 -5.50
C LEU A 6 -22.99 -7.36 -6.14
N ARG A 7 -23.19 -8.30 -7.07
CA ARG A 7 -22.07 -9.03 -7.69
C ARG A 7 -21.26 -8.11 -8.59
N GLU A 8 -21.93 -7.24 -9.34
CA GLU A 8 -21.29 -6.22 -10.17
C GLU A 8 -20.43 -5.27 -9.31
N LEU A 9 -20.88 -4.93 -8.10
CA LEU A 9 -20.11 -4.10 -7.16
C LEU A 9 -18.89 -4.82 -6.58
N LEU A 10 -19.01 -6.12 -6.29
CA LEU A 10 -17.96 -6.91 -5.62
C LEU A 10 -16.90 -7.47 -6.58
N LEU A 11 -17.15 -7.43 -7.89
CA LEU A 11 -16.21 -7.90 -8.90
C LEU A 11 -15.45 -6.73 -9.54
N PRO A 12 -14.19 -6.94 -9.97
CA PRO A 12 -13.47 -5.94 -10.75
C PRO A 12 -14.25 -5.54 -12.00
N HIS A 13 -14.16 -4.26 -12.38
CA HIS A 13 -14.80 -3.78 -13.59
C HIS A 13 -14.29 -4.56 -14.82
N PRO A 14 -15.17 -5.10 -15.67
CA PRO A 14 -14.78 -5.93 -16.80
C PRO A 14 -13.91 -5.15 -17.79
N GLY A 15 -12.97 -5.85 -18.43
CA GLY A 15 -12.09 -5.26 -19.44
C GLY A 15 -10.94 -4.40 -18.92
N ARG A 16 -10.68 -4.37 -17.59
CA ARG A 16 -9.45 -3.77 -17.06
C ARG A 16 -8.26 -4.72 -17.18
N ASP A 17 -7.22 -4.26 -17.87
CA ASP A 17 -5.88 -4.87 -17.82
C ASP A 17 -5.08 -4.23 -16.67
N THR A 18 -4.75 -5.01 -15.65
CA THR A 18 -3.97 -4.54 -14.48
C THR A 18 -2.59 -4.00 -14.87
N ASN A 19 -2.02 -4.45 -16.00
CA ASN A 19 -0.74 -3.95 -16.49
C ASN A 19 -0.81 -2.49 -16.97
N GLN A 20 -2.02 -2.00 -17.32
CA GLN A 20 -2.26 -0.65 -17.83
C GLN A 20 -2.76 0.33 -16.77
N ILE A 21 -2.99 -0.12 -15.53
CA ILE A 21 -3.49 0.74 -14.46
C ILE A 21 -2.36 1.66 -13.97
N ASN A 22 -2.72 2.92 -13.70
CA ASN A 22 -1.81 3.88 -13.10
C ASN A 22 -1.34 3.37 -11.70
N PRO A 23 -0.04 3.37 -11.40
CA PRO A 23 0.50 2.97 -10.10
C PRO A 23 -0.19 3.62 -8.89
N GLY A 24 -0.61 4.89 -8.98
CA GLY A 24 -1.36 5.54 -7.90
C GLY A 24 -2.76 4.95 -7.67
N GLN A 25 -3.41 4.44 -8.72
CA GLN A 25 -4.69 3.73 -8.59
C GLN A 25 -4.51 2.31 -8.06
N LEU A 26 -3.40 1.65 -8.41
CA LEU A 26 -3.02 0.37 -7.81
C LEU A 26 -2.73 0.55 -6.32
N ALA A 27 -1.96 1.58 -5.95
CA ALA A 27 -1.70 1.90 -4.55
C ALA A 27 -3.00 2.21 -3.79
N TYR A 28 -3.94 2.94 -4.40
CA TYR A 28 -5.23 3.24 -3.80
C TYR A 28 -6.02 1.98 -3.39
N ILE A 29 -6.12 0.98 -4.27
CA ILE A 29 -6.81 -0.28 -3.91
C ILE A 29 -5.95 -1.16 -2.99
N GLY A 30 -4.63 -1.13 -3.18
CA GLY A 30 -3.67 -1.87 -2.36
C GLY A 30 -3.61 -1.40 -0.90
N ASP A 31 -3.76 -0.10 -0.62
CA ASP A 31 -3.87 0.44 0.73
C ASP A 31 -5.09 -0.13 1.46
N ALA A 32 -6.24 -0.17 0.80
CA ALA A 32 -7.45 -0.77 1.36
C ALA A 32 -7.30 -2.29 1.59
N LEU A 33 -6.65 -3.00 0.66
CA LEU A 33 -6.36 -4.43 0.79
C LEU A 33 -5.40 -4.69 1.96
N TYR A 34 -4.33 -3.90 2.08
CA TYR A 34 -3.35 -4.00 3.15
C TYR A 34 -4.00 -3.75 4.52
N ASP A 35 -4.79 -2.67 4.67
CA ASP A 35 -5.52 -2.38 5.91
C ASP A 35 -6.47 -3.53 6.29
N LEU A 36 -7.19 -4.09 5.31
CA LEU A 36 -8.05 -5.26 5.53
C LEU A 36 -7.26 -6.49 6.02
N MET A 37 -6.14 -6.81 5.36
CA MET A 37 -5.30 -7.94 5.73
C MET A 37 -4.70 -7.78 7.13
N VAL A 38 -4.22 -6.58 7.47
CA VAL A 38 -3.69 -6.26 8.80
C VAL A 38 -4.78 -6.38 9.87
N ARG A 39 -5.98 -5.84 9.63
CA ARG A 39 -7.13 -6.00 10.54
C ARG A 39 -7.49 -7.46 10.73
N ALA A 40 -7.59 -8.23 9.65
CA ALA A 40 -7.88 -9.65 9.70
C ALA A 40 -6.82 -10.43 10.50
N ARG A 41 -5.54 -10.03 10.40
CA ARG A 41 -4.44 -10.66 11.16
C ARG A 41 -4.55 -10.46 12.67
N TYR A 42 -5.01 -9.28 13.10
CA TYR A 42 -5.01 -8.88 14.52
C TYR A 42 -6.37 -8.90 15.20
N VAL A 43 -7.48 -9.05 14.46
CA VAL A 43 -8.80 -9.22 15.07
C VAL A 43 -8.93 -10.58 15.78
N TRP A 44 -8.05 -11.54 15.47
CA TRP A 44 -7.92 -12.81 16.19
C TRP A 44 -6.50 -13.01 16.77
N PRO A 45 -6.35 -13.34 18.07
CA PRO A 45 -7.40 -13.45 19.09
C PRO A 45 -8.03 -12.09 19.41
N ASN A 46 -9.20 -12.10 20.06
CA ASN A 46 -9.98 -10.88 20.32
C ASN A 46 -9.16 -9.86 21.12
N MET A 47 -9.01 -8.65 20.56
CA MET A 47 -8.35 -7.51 21.19
C MET A 47 -9.40 -6.46 21.57
N ARG A 48 -9.14 -5.66 22.62
CA ARG A 48 -9.99 -4.50 22.91
C ARG A 48 -9.91 -3.51 21.73
N GLY A 49 -11.02 -2.87 21.39
CA GLY A 49 -11.09 -1.96 20.24
C GLY A 49 -9.96 -0.93 20.13
N PRO A 50 -9.60 -0.20 21.21
CA PRO A 50 -8.48 0.75 21.19
C PRO A 50 -7.12 0.08 20.92
N ASP A 51 -6.88 -1.09 21.51
CA ASP A 51 -5.62 -1.82 21.34
C ASP A 51 -5.50 -2.35 19.91
N LEU A 52 -6.60 -2.87 19.35
CA LEU A 52 -6.67 -3.30 17.95
C LEU A 52 -6.40 -2.12 17.01
N HIS A 53 -7.06 -0.98 17.22
CA HIS A 53 -6.86 0.21 16.40
C HIS A 53 -5.40 0.68 16.45
N ASN A 54 -4.81 0.81 17.64
CA ASN A 54 -3.42 1.20 17.80
C ASN A 54 -2.47 0.22 17.11
N LYS A 55 -2.76 -1.09 17.20
CA LYS A 55 -1.96 -2.11 16.53
C LYS A 55 -2.04 -1.99 15.02
N VAL A 56 -3.24 -1.86 14.45
CA VAL A 56 -3.45 -1.68 13.01
C VAL A 56 -2.74 -0.41 12.53
N VAL A 57 -2.96 0.74 13.19
CA VAL A 57 -2.29 2.01 12.83
C VAL A 57 -0.78 1.90 12.87
N SER A 58 -0.20 1.20 13.86
CA SER A 58 1.25 1.02 13.93
C SER A 58 1.84 0.25 12.74
N VAL A 59 1.05 -0.63 12.12
CA VAL A 59 1.47 -1.49 11.01
C VAL A 59 1.15 -0.86 9.64
N CYS A 60 0.13 0.01 9.57
CA CYS A 60 -0.28 0.72 8.35
C CYS A 60 0.47 2.04 8.10
N ARG A 61 1.28 2.49 9.06
CA ARG A 61 2.15 3.66 8.89
C ARG A 61 3.20 3.44 7.81
N ALA A 62 3.49 4.51 7.04
CA ALA A 62 4.42 4.48 5.92
C ALA A 62 5.83 4.02 6.31
N GLU A 63 6.28 4.34 7.53
CA GLU A 63 7.58 3.92 8.05
C GLU A 63 7.66 2.40 8.25
N THR A 64 6.57 1.81 8.78
CA THR A 64 6.47 0.35 8.93
C THR A 64 6.37 -0.32 7.58
N GLN A 65 5.56 0.22 6.67
CA GLN A 65 5.43 -0.29 5.30
C GLN A 65 6.75 -0.20 4.53
N SER A 66 7.53 0.87 4.69
CA SER A 66 8.88 1.00 4.10
C SER A 66 9.85 -0.06 4.63
N THR A 67 9.77 -0.38 5.92
CA THR A 67 10.56 -1.48 6.49
C THR A 67 10.18 -2.82 5.85
N LEU A 68 8.88 -3.10 5.69
CA LEU A 68 8.37 -4.31 5.05
C LEU A 68 8.73 -4.37 3.56
N HIS A 69 8.65 -3.24 2.85
CA HIS A 69 9.11 -3.11 1.48
C HIS A 69 10.59 -3.49 1.36
N GLY A 70 11.44 -3.01 2.29
CA GLY A 70 12.85 -3.39 2.36
C GLY A 70 13.07 -4.90 2.52
N LEU A 71 12.26 -5.57 3.35
CA LEU A 71 12.30 -7.03 3.50
C LEU A 71 11.84 -7.76 2.24
N LEU A 72 10.85 -7.21 1.53
CA LEU A 72 10.31 -7.78 0.29
C LEU A 72 11.32 -7.72 -0.87
N VAL A 73 12.05 -6.62 -1.01
CA VAL A 73 13.00 -6.41 -2.13
C VAL A 73 14.44 -6.80 -1.78
N GLY A 74 14.71 -7.10 -0.51
CA GLY A 74 16.02 -7.52 -0.02
C GLY A 74 16.43 -8.91 -0.50
N ASN A 75 17.73 -9.21 -0.40
CA ASN A 75 18.29 -10.50 -0.82
C ASN A 75 17.75 -11.70 -0.03
N ASP A 76 17.30 -11.46 1.20
CA ASP A 76 16.75 -12.49 2.10
C ASP A 76 15.22 -12.64 1.96
N SER A 77 14.62 -12.04 0.91
CA SER A 77 13.18 -12.10 0.70
C SER A 77 12.70 -13.54 0.49
N THR A 78 11.63 -13.91 1.17
CA THR A 78 10.94 -15.21 0.99
C THR A 78 9.97 -15.20 -0.18
N PHE A 79 9.77 -14.04 -0.82
CA PHE A 79 8.85 -13.85 -1.93
C PHE A 79 9.61 -13.60 -3.24
N SER A 80 9.38 -14.44 -4.24
CA SER A 80 10.05 -14.31 -5.54
C SER A 80 9.35 -13.27 -6.41
N LEU A 81 9.99 -12.13 -6.60
CA LEU A 81 9.51 -11.05 -7.47
C LEU A 81 9.97 -11.27 -8.92
N ASP A 82 9.01 -11.32 -9.85
CA ASP A 82 9.29 -11.37 -11.27
C ASP A 82 9.63 -9.99 -11.86
N ALA A 83 9.81 -9.90 -13.18
CA ALA A 83 10.13 -8.65 -13.85
C ALA A 83 8.98 -7.62 -13.82
N LYS A 84 7.72 -8.09 -13.85
CA LYS A 84 6.53 -7.23 -13.79
C LYS A 84 6.33 -6.70 -12.37
N ASP A 85 6.51 -7.52 -11.35
CA ASP A 85 6.44 -7.13 -9.94
C ASP A 85 7.43 -6.00 -9.65
N LYS A 86 8.70 -6.18 -10.07
CA LYS A 86 9.75 -5.17 -9.92
C LYS A 86 9.44 -3.89 -10.69
N SER A 87 8.82 -4.01 -11.87
CA SER A 87 8.34 -2.86 -12.64
C SER A 87 7.23 -2.10 -11.90
N ILE A 88 6.28 -2.81 -11.29
CA ILE A 88 5.20 -2.21 -10.48
C ILE A 88 5.79 -1.49 -9.27
N LEU A 89 6.67 -2.14 -8.51
CA LEU A 89 7.35 -1.55 -7.34
C LEU A 89 8.07 -0.25 -7.71
N THR A 90 8.85 -0.27 -8.80
CA THR A 90 9.57 0.92 -9.30
C THR A 90 8.61 2.05 -9.65
N ARG A 91 7.53 1.73 -10.39
CA ARG A 91 6.53 2.72 -10.80
C ARG A 91 5.75 3.29 -9.60
N GLY A 92 5.40 2.46 -8.62
CA GLY A 92 4.74 2.88 -7.38
C GLY A 92 5.63 3.82 -6.55
N ARG A 93 6.92 3.50 -6.43
CA ARG A 93 7.91 4.35 -5.74
C ARG A 93 8.02 5.74 -6.38
N ASN A 94 7.99 5.79 -7.72
CA ASN A 94 7.99 7.05 -8.47
C ASN A 94 6.67 7.83 -8.35
N ALA A 95 5.54 7.14 -8.20
CA ALA A 95 4.24 7.80 -7.95
C ALA A 95 4.19 8.44 -6.56
N GLY A 96 4.83 7.82 -5.56
CA GLY A 96 4.96 8.39 -4.21
C GLY A 96 5.77 9.69 -4.11
N CYS A 97 6.54 10.06 -5.15
CA CYS A 97 7.17 11.38 -5.25
C CYS A 97 6.20 12.53 -5.59
N GLY A 98 5.04 12.22 -6.20
CA GLY A 98 4.22 13.20 -6.90
C GLY A 98 3.20 13.93 -6.01
N ASN A 99 3.40 15.24 -5.83
CA ASN A 99 2.41 16.26 -5.45
C ASN A 99 1.62 16.18 -4.13
N ASN A 100 1.73 15.12 -3.31
CA ASN A 100 1.02 15.03 -2.02
C ASN A 100 1.71 15.71 -0.83
N GLY A 101 2.84 16.39 -1.05
CA GLY A 101 3.53 17.21 -0.04
C GLY A 101 2.79 18.48 0.43
N ARG A 102 1.52 18.68 0.06
CA ARG A 102 0.70 19.82 0.50
C ARG A 102 -0.40 19.46 1.51
N GLY A 103 -0.57 18.19 1.88
CA GLY A 103 -1.77 17.74 2.62
C GLY A 103 -1.58 17.23 4.05
N ARG A 104 -0.36 16.97 4.53
CA ARG A 104 -0.10 16.55 5.92
C ARG A 104 1.03 17.39 6.50
N GLY A 105 0.65 18.38 7.30
CA GLY A 105 1.60 19.22 8.03
C GLY A 105 2.42 18.43 9.06
N ARG A 106 3.56 19.04 9.41
CA ARG A 106 4.59 18.65 10.40
C ARG A 106 5.59 17.57 9.96
N SER A 107 6.80 17.98 9.55
CA SER A 107 8.01 18.03 10.40
C SER A 107 9.17 18.75 9.70
N GLY A 108 10.06 19.35 10.50
CA GLY A 108 11.12 20.27 10.07
C GLY A 108 12.22 19.69 9.17
N ARG A 109 13.06 20.61 8.69
CA ARG A 109 14.07 20.56 7.60
C ARG A 109 15.17 19.48 7.67
N GLY A 110 14.98 18.38 8.41
CA GLY A 110 15.87 17.21 8.43
C GLY A 110 15.16 15.85 8.50
N GLY A 111 13.83 15.83 8.71
CA GLY A 111 13.02 14.60 8.70
C GLY A 111 12.30 14.35 7.36
N ALA A 112 12.04 15.42 6.60
CA ALA A 112 11.25 15.38 5.38
C ALA A 112 11.76 14.40 4.32
N GLU A 113 13.07 14.17 4.21
CA GLU A 113 13.63 13.22 3.23
C GLU A 113 13.39 11.75 3.64
N LYS A 114 13.53 11.43 4.93
CA LYS A 114 13.17 10.12 5.48
C LYS A 114 11.66 9.87 5.37
N ASP A 115 10.87 10.91 5.61
CA ASP A 115 9.41 10.86 5.49
C ASP A 115 8.98 10.65 4.02
N VAL A 116 9.68 11.27 3.07
CA VAL A 116 9.46 11.06 1.63
C VAL A 116 9.86 9.65 1.20
N GLY A 117 11.02 9.15 1.62
CA GLY A 117 11.47 7.78 1.32
C GLY A 117 10.47 6.73 1.83
N ALA A 118 10.00 6.90 3.08
CA ALA A 118 8.99 6.02 3.64
C ALA A 118 7.68 6.04 2.85
N MET A 119 7.23 7.24 2.43
CA MET A 119 6.02 7.39 1.63
C MET A 119 6.15 6.75 0.24
N GLN A 120 7.31 6.91 -0.40
CA GLN A 120 7.59 6.28 -1.69
C GLN A 120 7.57 4.76 -1.59
N ASP A 121 8.23 4.19 -0.59
CA ASP A 121 8.31 2.74 -0.41
C ASP A 121 6.95 2.15 0.02
N SER A 122 6.17 2.86 0.86
CA SER A 122 4.77 2.52 1.17
C SER A 122 3.92 2.47 -0.10
N THR A 123 4.00 3.51 -0.93
CA THR A 123 3.25 3.57 -2.19
C THR A 123 3.66 2.44 -3.15
N ALA A 124 4.94 2.05 -3.16
CA ALA A 124 5.43 0.93 -3.95
C ALA A 124 4.83 -0.41 -3.49
N LEU A 125 4.83 -0.66 -2.18
CA LEU A 125 4.26 -1.86 -1.57
C LEU A 125 2.75 -1.95 -1.86
N GLU A 126 2.02 -0.86 -1.61
CA GLU A 126 0.58 -0.75 -1.89
C GLU A 126 0.29 -0.98 -3.38
N ALA A 127 1.08 -0.39 -4.29
CA ALA A 127 0.90 -0.60 -5.72
C ALA A 127 1.11 -2.06 -6.14
N LEU A 128 2.06 -2.78 -5.52
CA LEU A 128 2.24 -4.20 -5.78
C LEU A 128 1.06 -5.03 -5.27
N LEU A 129 0.57 -4.74 -4.06
CA LEU A 129 -0.60 -5.43 -3.50
C LEU A 129 -1.86 -5.21 -4.33
N GLY A 130 -2.05 -4.02 -4.91
CA GLY A 130 -3.16 -3.75 -5.81
C GLY A 130 -3.02 -4.37 -7.20
N TYR A 131 -1.81 -4.79 -7.59
CA TYR A 131 -1.52 -5.42 -8.88
C TYR A 131 -1.75 -6.93 -8.87
N LEU A 132 -1.34 -7.59 -7.78
CA LEU A 132 -1.48 -9.03 -7.55
C LEU A 132 -2.95 -9.45 -7.36
#